data_AF-A0A5C8IF62-F1
#
_entry.id   AF-A0A5C8IF62-F1
#
_cell.length_a   1.000
_cell.length_b   1.000
_cell.length_c   1.000
_cell.angle_alpha   90.00
_cell.angle_beta   90.00
_cell.angle_gamma   90.00
#
_symmetry.space_group_name_H-M   'P 1'
#
loop_
_entity.id
_entity.type
_entity.pdbx_description
1 polymer ?
#
loop_
_entity_poly.entity_id
_entity_poly.type
_entity_poly.pdbx_seq_one_letter_code
_entity_poly.pdbx_strand_id
1 'polypeptide(L)'
;MTRYSTSPSPRRGGSGVPGRLFGALVLVALVVAVAWYSGWLPASPPLLAGPAHPTATSDDFEPASDQQSSDAEEEPGGLWSCNWAPTYNDDWHDDVLCTRGFESKRPILLPDSDFVTEDEMRQAGREYEAKLNG
;
A
#
# COMPACT_ATOMS: atom_id res chain seq x y z
N MET A 1 -89.03 -7.71 -14.77
CA MET A 1 -88.35 -7.54 -16.06
C MET A 1 -87.14 -6.66 -15.86
N THR A 2 -86.04 -7.05 -16.50
CA THR A 2 -84.84 -6.26 -16.85
C THR A 2 -83.80 -5.97 -15.77
N ARG A 3 -82.63 -6.58 -16.01
CA ARG A 3 -81.33 -6.47 -15.35
C ARG A 3 -80.58 -5.22 -15.86
N TYR A 4 -79.79 -4.57 -15.00
CA TYR A 4 -78.54 -3.88 -15.33
C TYR A 4 -77.62 -4.01 -14.11
N SER A 5 -76.53 -4.78 -14.14
CA SER A 5 -75.25 -4.63 -14.87
C SER A 5 -74.18 -3.89 -14.05
N THR A 6 -73.50 -4.69 -13.24
CA THR A 6 -72.05 -4.75 -12.95
C THR A 6 -71.14 -3.57 -13.36
N SER A 7 -70.43 -3.01 -12.37
CA SER A 7 -68.94 -2.99 -12.35
C SER A 7 -68.39 -2.38 -11.06
N PRO A 8 -67.75 -3.15 -10.17
CA PRO A 8 -66.79 -2.62 -9.22
C PRO A 8 -65.43 -2.46 -9.92
N SER A 9 -64.88 -1.24 -9.91
CA SER A 9 -63.54 -0.95 -10.40
C SER A 9 -62.48 -1.67 -9.55
N PRO A 10 -61.53 -2.40 -10.13
CA PRO A 10 -60.38 -2.88 -9.37
C PRO A 10 -59.46 -1.71 -9.06
N ARG A 11 -59.25 -1.47 -7.76
CA ARG A 11 -58.22 -0.57 -7.24
C ARG A 11 -56.84 -1.01 -7.74
N ARG A 12 -56.03 -0.02 -8.15
CA ARG A 12 -54.58 -0.12 -8.39
C ARG A 12 -53.90 -0.93 -7.28
N GLY A 13 -53.53 -2.17 -7.59
CA GLY A 13 -52.49 -2.90 -6.87
C GLY A 13 -51.15 -2.50 -7.46
N GLY A 14 -50.48 -1.52 -6.85
CA GLY A 14 -49.08 -1.26 -7.11
C GLY A 14 -48.27 -2.46 -6.65
N SER A 15 -47.78 -3.27 -7.59
CA SER A 15 -46.78 -4.29 -7.34
C SER A 15 -45.45 -3.61 -7.07
N GLY A 16 -45.26 -3.18 -5.82
CA GLY A 16 -43.95 -2.85 -5.31
C GLY A 16 -43.05 -4.07 -5.44
N VAL A 17 -42.06 -3.98 -6.32
CA VAL A 17 -40.89 -4.85 -6.31
C VAL A 17 -39.68 -4.06 -5.80
N PRO A 18 -39.62 -3.61 -4.52
CA PRO A 18 -38.41 -3.00 -3.99
C PRO A 18 -37.49 -4.02 -3.30
N GLY A 19 -37.74 -5.34 -3.36
CA GLY A 19 -36.93 -6.32 -2.63
C GLY A 19 -35.74 -6.89 -3.42
N ARG A 20 -35.91 -7.11 -4.72
CA ARG A 20 -34.91 -7.83 -5.54
C ARG A 20 -33.78 -6.96 -6.06
N LEU A 21 -34.03 -5.66 -6.25
CA LEU A 21 -33.01 -4.72 -6.72
C LEU A 21 -31.97 -4.43 -5.62
N PHE A 22 -32.38 -4.34 -4.36
CA PHE A 22 -31.45 -4.11 -3.25
C PHE A 22 -30.53 -5.31 -3.01
N GLY A 23 -31.06 -6.54 -3.08
CA GLY A 23 -30.24 -7.75 -2.95
C GLY A 23 -29.17 -7.86 -4.05
N ALA A 24 -29.53 -7.53 -5.29
CA ALA A 24 -28.57 -7.51 -6.41
C ALA A 24 -27.50 -6.42 -6.23
N LEU A 25 -27.88 -5.22 -5.80
CA LEU A 25 -26.95 -4.12 -5.56
C LEU A 25 -25.95 -4.43 -4.44
N VAL A 26 -26.40 -5.05 -3.35
CA VAL A 26 -25.52 -5.46 -2.24
C VAL A 26 -24.52 -6.52 -2.71
N LEU A 27 -24.97 -7.52 -3.47
CA LEU A 27 -24.07 -8.55 -4.02
C LEU A 27 -23.02 -7.96 -4.97
N VAL A 28 -23.42 -7.03 -5.85
CA VAL A 28 -22.46 -6.35 -6.74
C VAL A 28 -21.46 -5.51 -5.94
N ALA A 29 -21.92 -4.75 -4.95
CA ALA A 29 -21.02 -3.97 -4.09
C ALA A 29 -20.02 -4.85 -3.33
N LEU A 30 -20.47 -6.02 -2.84
CA LEU A 30 -19.62 -6.97 -2.11
C LEU A 30 -18.56 -7.59 -3.04
N VAL A 31 -18.94 -7.98 -4.27
CA VAL A 31 -17.99 -8.49 -5.27
C VAL A 31 -16.96 -7.43 -5.66
N VAL A 32 -17.38 -6.17 -5.84
CA VAL A 32 -16.46 -5.05 -6.13
C VAL A 32 -15.52 -4.79 -4.96
N ALA A 33 -16.02 -4.79 -3.72
CA ALA A 33 -15.20 -4.60 -2.53
C ALA A 33 -14.16 -5.73 -2.34
N VAL A 34 -14.56 -6.99 -2.56
CA VAL A 34 -13.63 -8.13 -2.51
C VAL A 34 -12.60 -8.03 -3.63
N ALA A 35 -12.99 -7.69 -4.85
CA ALA A 35 -12.05 -7.52 -5.96
C ALA A 35 -11.06 -6.37 -5.73
N TRP A 36 -11.49 -5.28 -5.06
CA TRP A 36 -10.60 -4.20 -4.60
C TRP A 36 -9.62 -4.68 -3.53
N TYR A 37 -10.13 -5.33 -2.48
CA TYR A 37 -9.30 -5.80 -1.36
C TYR A 37 -8.30 -6.89 -1.79
N SER A 38 -8.67 -7.70 -2.78
CA SER A 38 -7.81 -8.77 -3.31
C SER A 38 -6.77 -8.28 -4.32
N GLY A 39 -6.72 -6.97 -4.63
CA GLY A 39 -5.78 -6.41 -5.60
C GLY A 39 -6.06 -6.79 -7.06
N TRP A 40 -7.24 -7.33 -7.38
CA TRP A 40 -7.63 -7.68 -8.76
C TRP A 40 -8.02 -6.47 -9.62
N LEU A 41 -8.37 -5.35 -8.99
CA LEU A 41 -8.67 -4.10 -9.70
C LEU A 41 -7.50 -3.13 -9.57
N PRO A 42 -6.93 -2.64 -10.69
CA PRO A 42 -5.88 -1.63 -10.65
C PRO A 42 -6.42 -0.35 -10.02
N ALA A 43 -5.68 0.23 -9.08
CA ALA A 43 -6.06 1.41 -8.30
C ALA A 43 -6.14 2.72 -9.12
N SER A 44 -6.17 2.66 -10.45
CA SER A 44 -6.12 3.84 -11.31
C SER A 44 -6.99 3.63 -12.55
N PRO A 45 -7.98 4.51 -12.81
CA PRO A 45 -8.60 4.55 -14.13
C PRO A 45 -7.52 4.92 -15.17
N PRO A 46 -7.54 4.35 -16.38
CA PRO A 46 -6.65 4.78 -17.44
C PRO A 46 -7.04 6.22 -17.80
N LEU A 47 -6.23 7.17 -17.33
CA LEU A 47 -6.25 8.53 -17.83
C LEU A 47 -6.06 8.48 -19.35
N LEU A 48 -6.88 9.27 -20.05
CA LEU A 48 -6.91 9.43 -21.49
C LEU A 48 -5.50 9.33 -22.11
N ALA A 49 -5.29 8.30 -22.91
CA ALA A 49 -4.16 8.21 -23.82
C ALA A 49 -4.24 9.40 -24.80
N GLY A 50 -3.35 10.38 -24.62
CA GLY A 50 -3.12 11.44 -25.59
C GLY A 50 -2.63 10.84 -26.92
N PRO A 51 -2.83 11.54 -28.05
CA PRO A 51 -2.41 11.05 -29.36
C PRO A 51 -0.90 10.82 -29.38
N ALA A 52 -0.54 9.63 -29.85
CA ALA A 52 0.80 9.11 -30.01
C ALA A 52 1.76 10.13 -30.66
N HIS A 53 2.85 10.44 -29.96
CA HIS A 53 4.04 10.98 -30.61
C HIS A 53 4.68 9.87 -31.45
N PRO A 54 5.11 10.17 -32.70
CA PRO A 54 5.71 9.18 -33.58
C PRO A 54 7.06 8.69 -33.03
N THR A 55 7.25 7.38 -33.21
CA THR A 55 8.43 6.57 -32.99
C THR A 55 9.69 7.23 -33.55
N ALA A 56 10.59 7.65 -32.66
CA ALA A 56 11.99 7.81 -33.00
C ALA A 56 12.67 6.47 -32.74
N THR A 57 12.99 5.78 -33.84
CA THR A 57 13.91 4.64 -33.85
C THR A 57 15.32 5.15 -33.64
N SER A 58 16.01 4.57 -32.67
CA SER A 58 17.46 4.41 -32.69
C SER A 58 17.79 3.35 -31.66
N ASP A 59 18.12 2.18 -32.19
CA ASP A 59 18.99 1.16 -31.61
C ASP A 59 20.18 1.76 -30.83
N ASP A 60 20.78 0.93 -29.97
CA ASP A 60 21.87 1.19 -29.01
C ASP A 60 21.45 1.69 -27.62
N PHE A 61 21.08 0.74 -26.74
CA PHE A 61 21.68 0.75 -25.42
C PHE A 61 22.06 -0.68 -24.99
N GLU A 62 23.36 -0.93 -25.09
CA GLU A 62 24.14 -2.08 -24.65
C GLU A 62 24.01 -2.28 -23.11
N PRO A 63 24.19 -3.52 -22.58
CA PRO A 63 23.53 -3.98 -21.36
C PRO A 63 24.25 -3.61 -20.07
N ALA A 64 23.52 -3.78 -18.95
CA ALA A 64 24.03 -3.87 -17.59
C ALA A 64 25.00 -2.77 -17.15
N SER A 65 24.47 -1.62 -16.72
CA SER A 65 25.16 -0.87 -15.68
C SER A 65 24.67 -1.42 -14.35
N ASP A 66 25.52 -2.26 -13.78
CA ASP A 66 25.61 -2.51 -12.35
C ASP A 66 25.07 -1.29 -11.59
N GLN A 67 23.95 -1.45 -10.90
CA GLN A 67 23.67 -0.57 -9.77
C GLN A 67 24.77 -0.90 -8.77
N GLN A 68 25.85 -0.17 -8.98
CA GLN A 68 27.04 -0.03 -8.21
C GLN A 68 26.68 -0.33 -6.77
N SER A 69 26.93 -1.59 -6.39
CA SER A 69 27.32 -1.92 -5.04
C SER A 69 28.44 -0.95 -4.75
N SER A 70 28.09 0.17 -4.13
CA SER A 70 28.99 0.84 -3.23
C SER A 70 29.16 -0.11 -2.05
N ASP A 71 29.84 -1.23 -2.29
CA ASP A 71 30.93 -1.67 -1.44
C ASP A 71 31.91 -0.50 -1.43
N ALA A 72 31.52 0.58 -0.76
CA ALA A 72 32.48 1.39 -0.08
C ALA A 72 33.21 0.38 0.80
N GLU A 73 34.45 0.08 0.45
CA GLU A 73 35.42 -0.51 1.35
C GLU A 73 35.43 0.40 2.60
N GLU A 74 34.50 0.12 3.49
CA GLU A 74 34.29 0.81 4.74
C GLU A 74 35.42 0.30 5.62
N GLU A 75 36.52 1.06 5.64
CA GLU A 75 37.72 0.82 6.44
C GLU A 75 37.33 0.16 7.78
N PRO A 76 37.89 -1.03 8.11
CA PRO A 76 37.56 -1.74 9.33
C PRO A 76 38.14 -0.99 10.54
N GLY A 77 37.44 0.05 10.99
CA GLY A 77 37.89 0.94 12.05
C GLY A 77 37.11 2.25 12.21
N GLY A 78 35.97 2.42 11.52
CA GLY A 78 35.14 3.62 11.59
C GLY A 78 34.34 3.81 12.87
N LEU A 79 33.68 4.96 12.98
CA LEU A 79 32.60 5.19 13.94
C LEU A 79 31.35 4.39 13.53
N TRP A 80 30.51 4.05 14.50
CA TRP A 80 29.18 3.51 14.19
C TRP A 80 28.34 4.57 13.50
N SER A 81 27.60 4.16 12.47
CA SER A 81 26.60 4.98 11.79
C SER A 81 25.26 4.24 11.83
N CYS A 82 24.23 4.87 12.38
CA CYS A 82 22.90 4.30 12.52
C CYS A 82 21.91 5.04 11.62
N ASN A 83 21.29 4.29 10.71
CA ASN A 83 20.34 4.84 9.75
C ASN A 83 18.97 4.16 9.85
N TRP A 84 17.93 4.94 9.54
CA TRP A 84 16.58 4.40 9.33
C TRP A 84 16.60 3.44 8.16
N ALA A 85 16.30 2.18 8.44
CA ALA A 85 16.37 1.07 7.50
C ALA A 85 15.26 0.06 7.85
N PRO A 86 13.99 0.41 7.61
CA PRO A 86 12.86 -0.37 8.07
C PRO A 86 12.88 -1.80 7.53
N THR A 87 12.59 -2.76 8.39
CA THR A 87 12.53 -4.19 8.08
C THR A 87 11.18 -4.58 7.47
N TYR A 88 10.14 -3.76 7.69
CA TYR A 88 8.76 -4.01 7.29
C TYR A 88 8.22 -5.35 7.84
N ASN A 89 8.71 -5.77 9.01
CA ASN A 89 8.16 -6.88 9.78
C ASN A 89 7.13 -6.36 10.81
N ASP A 90 6.66 -7.23 11.70
CA ASP A 90 5.72 -6.87 12.77
C ASP A 90 6.40 -6.18 13.99
N ASP A 91 7.73 -5.97 13.95
CA ASP A 91 8.55 -5.39 15.02
C ASP A 91 9.30 -4.14 14.54
N TRP A 92 8.60 -3.01 14.54
CA TRP A 92 9.17 -1.68 14.26
C TRP A 92 10.36 -1.26 15.15
N HIS A 93 10.65 -1.97 16.25
CA HIS A 93 11.72 -1.58 17.17
C HIS A 93 13.10 -1.92 16.59
N ASP A 94 13.15 -2.70 15.50
CA ASP A 94 14.38 -3.10 14.79
C ASP A 94 14.63 -2.36 13.47
N ASP A 95 13.83 -1.31 13.19
CA ASP A 95 13.86 -0.55 11.93
C ASP A 95 15.08 0.38 11.78
N VAL A 96 16.04 0.32 12.70
CA VAL A 96 17.33 1.02 12.61
C VAL A 96 18.46 0.03 12.37
N LEU A 97 19.26 0.28 11.34
CA LEU A 97 20.48 -0.47 11.06
C LEU A 97 21.69 0.37 11.43
N CYS A 98 22.52 -0.16 12.33
CA CYS A 98 23.82 0.42 12.66
C CYS A 98 24.93 -0.39 12.00
N THR A 99 25.83 0.29 11.30
CA THR A 99 27.00 -0.32 10.63
C THR A 99 28.30 0.29 11.13
N ARG A 100 29.38 -0.50 11.10
CA ARG A 100 30.76 -0.08 11.34
C ARG A 100 31.70 -1.00 10.57
N GLY A 101 32.20 -0.54 9.43
CA GLY A 101 33.00 -1.38 8.54
C GLY A 101 32.17 -2.60 8.11
N PHE A 102 32.69 -3.81 8.35
CA PHE A 102 31.99 -5.07 8.07
C PHE A 102 31.00 -5.51 9.16
N GLU A 103 30.93 -4.81 10.29
CA GLU A 103 29.98 -5.11 11.35
C GLU A 103 28.63 -4.42 11.08
N SER A 104 27.54 -5.16 11.25
CA SER A 104 26.18 -4.61 11.22
C SER A 104 25.35 -5.17 12.37
N LYS A 105 24.45 -4.34 12.92
CA LYS A 105 23.50 -4.76 13.94
C LYS A 105 22.21 -3.94 13.88
N ARG A 106 21.11 -4.60 14.25
CA ARG A 106 19.79 -3.99 14.44
C ARG A 106 19.43 -4.02 15.93
N PRO A 107 19.58 -2.90 16.66
CA PRO A 107 19.18 -2.84 18.06
C PRO A 107 17.65 -2.75 18.17
N ILE A 108 17.10 -3.32 19.24
CA ILE A 108 15.71 -3.06 19.64
C ILE A 108 15.67 -1.72 20.37
N LEU A 109 15.03 -0.73 19.77
CA LEU A 109 14.90 0.63 20.29
C LEU A 109 13.49 0.87 20.82
N LEU A 110 13.38 1.62 21.93
CA LEU A 110 12.09 1.96 22.56
C LEU A 110 11.21 0.74 22.92
N PRO A 111 11.74 -0.34 23.53
CA PRO A 111 11.03 -1.61 23.72
C PRO A 111 9.77 -1.53 24.60
N ASP A 112 9.63 -0.46 25.38
CA ASP A 112 8.47 -0.25 26.26
C ASP A 112 7.32 0.51 25.57
N SER A 113 7.44 0.81 24.27
CA SER A 113 6.49 1.64 23.52
C SER A 113 5.64 0.81 22.55
N ASP A 114 4.32 0.77 22.76
CA ASP A 114 3.36 0.01 21.94
C ASP A 114 3.09 0.58 20.53
N PHE A 115 3.86 1.56 20.06
CA PHE A 115 3.43 2.89 19.61
C PHE A 115 4.62 3.72 19.12
N VAL A 116 5.32 3.41 18.01
CA VAL A 116 6.51 4.19 17.60
C VAL A 116 6.40 4.78 16.20
N THR A 117 6.72 6.06 16.07
CA THR A 117 6.83 6.78 14.79
C THR A 117 8.23 6.69 14.19
N GLU A 118 8.35 6.92 12.87
CA GLU A 118 9.66 7.01 12.20
C GLU A 118 10.58 8.05 12.86
N ASP A 119 10.05 9.22 13.22
CA ASP A 119 10.86 10.29 13.84
C ASP A 119 11.41 9.87 15.21
N GLU A 120 10.61 9.16 16.02
CA GLU A 120 11.02 8.61 17.31
C GLU A 120 12.10 7.55 17.13
N MET A 121 11.94 6.64 16.15
CA MET A 121 12.97 5.64 15.85
C MET A 121 14.25 6.27 15.32
N ARG A 122 14.17 7.26 14.45
CA ARG A 122 15.34 8.02 13.95
C ARG A 122 16.05 8.74 15.09
N GLN A 123 15.31 9.32 16.03
CA GLN A 123 15.89 9.96 17.21
C GLN A 123 16.56 8.94 18.13
N ALA A 124 15.88 7.82 18.45
CA ALA A 124 16.45 6.74 19.24
C ALA A 124 17.69 6.13 18.58
N GLY A 125 17.70 6.02 17.25
CA GLY A 125 18.85 5.57 16.46
C GLY A 125 20.05 6.49 16.61
N ARG A 126 19.85 7.81 16.53
CA ARG A 126 20.92 8.80 16.80
C ARG A 126 21.46 8.72 18.23
N GLU A 127 20.58 8.55 19.21
CA GLU A 127 20.98 8.40 20.61
C GLU A 127 21.77 7.11 20.84
N TYR A 128 21.38 6.02 20.17
CA TYR A 128 22.09 4.76 20.22
C TYR A 128 23.46 4.87 19.53
N GLU A 129 23.53 5.53 18.37
CA GLU A 129 24.79 5.83 17.68
C GLU A 129 25.76 6.59 18.58
N ALA A 130 25.29 7.67 19.23
CA ALA A 130 26.10 8.44 20.18
C ALA A 130 26.62 7.56 21.33
N LYS A 131 25.79 6.67 21.88
CA LYS A 131 26.22 5.71 22.92
C LYS A 131 27.31 4.76 22.44
N LEU A 132 27.32 4.40 21.15
CA LEU A 132 28.36 3.52 20.60
C LEU A 132 29.67 4.25 20.31
N ASN A 133 29.62 5.55 20.04
CA ASN A 133 30.77 6.35 19.64
C ASN A 133 31.43 7.12 20.79
N GLY A 134 30.78 7.23 21.94
CA GLY A 134 31.33 7.84 23.17
C GLY A 134 31.33 9.37 23.13
#